data_AF-A0A3D0H707-F1
#
_entry.id   AF-A0A3D0H707-F1
#
_cell.length_a   1.000
_cell.length_b   1.000
_cell.length_c   1.000
_cell.angle_alpha   90.00
_cell.angle_beta   90.00
_cell.angle_gamma   90.00
#
_symmetry.space_group_name_H-M   'P 1'
#
loop_
_entity.id
_entity.type
_entity.pdbx_description
1 polymer ?
#
loop_
_entity_poly.entity_id
_entity_poly.type
_entity_poly.pdbx_seq_one_letter_code
_entity_poly.pdbx_strand_id
1 'polypeptide(L)'
;MCRSLFLPTLAGFAVFYGWVLCAQAVKGGGDARIIGCPPSPNCVSTVSLDEAHWIASLPFGVSPNEAFDCLLQILRHMKRTTIMVAEEGFIHAEVRTLLGFVDDVTFQVDS
;
A
#
# COMPACT_ATOMS: atom_id res chain seq x y z
N MET A 1 2.10 -3.21 17.48
CA MET A 1 1.71 -3.56 18.87
C MET A 1 0.76 -2.49 19.39
N CYS A 2 -0.53 -2.75 19.51
CA CYS A 2 -1.42 -1.84 20.24
C CYS A 2 -2.27 -2.68 21.19
N ARG A 3 -1.84 -2.69 22.44
CA ARG A 3 -2.46 -3.37 23.57
C ARG A 3 -3.30 -2.31 24.27
N SER A 4 -4.61 -2.51 24.37
CA SER A 4 -5.46 -1.62 25.17
C SER A 4 -6.20 -2.42 26.23
N LEU A 5 -5.73 -2.22 27.47
CA LEU A 5 -6.48 -2.48 28.69
C LEU A 5 -7.57 -1.42 28.81
N PHE A 6 -8.84 -1.81 28.95
CA PHE A 6 -9.88 -0.96 29.56
C PHE A 6 -11.01 -1.85 30.13
N LEU A 7 -11.00 -2.01 31.45
CA LEU A 7 -12.19 -2.20 32.29
C LEU A 7 -12.66 -0.77 32.72
N PRO A 8 -13.89 -0.51 33.21
CA PRO A 8 -15.01 -1.41 33.51
C PRO A 8 -16.43 -0.81 33.21
N THR A 9 -17.45 -1.48 33.79
CA THR A 9 -18.75 -0.98 34.29
C THR A 9 -19.93 -0.74 33.33
N LEU A 10 -20.79 -1.75 33.33
CA LEU A 10 -22.22 -1.75 33.73
C LEU A 10 -23.20 -0.73 33.16
N ALA A 11 -24.36 -1.32 32.81
CA ALA A 11 -25.67 -0.71 32.59
C ALA A 11 -25.93 -0.14 31.19
N GLY A 12 -26.15 -1.07 30.27
CA GLY A 12 -27.44 -1.18 29.60
C GLY A 12 -27.89 -0.01 28.74
N PHE A 13 -27.60 -0.08 27.44
CA PHE A 13 -28.57 0.27 26.41
C PHE A 13 -28.39 -0.68 25.23
N ALA A 14 -29.49 -1.32 24.85
CA ALA A 14 -29.54 -2.31 23.81
C ALA A 14 -29.16 -1.69 22.45
N VAL A 15 -28.07 -2.19 21.88
CA VAL A 15 -28.05 -2.81 20.55
C VAL A 15 -28.72 -1.98 19.44
N PHE A 16 -27.92 -1.08 18.83
CA PHE A 16 -27.96 -0.86 17.39
C PHE A 16 -26.70 -1.51 16.80
N TYR A 17 -26.90 -2.69 16.24
CA TYR A 17 -25.91 -3.45 15.48
C TYR A 17 -25.37 -2.66 14.27
N GLY A 18 -24.10 -2.87 13.97
CA GLY A 18 -23.57 -2.82 12.60
C GLY A 18 -22.75 -1.57 12.31
N TRP A 19 -21.46 -1.55 12.61
CA TRP A 19 -20.44 -1.90 11.61
C TRP A 19 -20.77 -1.35 10.21
N VAL A 20 -20.34 -0.12 9.92
CA VAL A 20 -19.83 0.19 8.58
C VAL A 20 -18.41 0.71 8.76
N LEU A 21 -17.52 -0.25 9.02
CA LEU A 21 -16.16 -0.19 8.54
C LEU A 21 -16.23 0.03 7.04
N CYS A 22 -15.97 1.25 6.56
CA CYS A 22 -15.55 1.42 5.17
C CYS A 22 -14.09 0.94 5.08
N ALA A 23 -13.88 -0.36 5.25
CA ALA A 23 -12.62 -1.02 4.92
C ALA A 23 -12.74 -1.45 3.46
N GLN A 24 -12.52 -0.51 2.55
CA GLN A 24 -12.32 -0.85 1.14
C GLN A 24 -10.94 -1.52 1.02
N ALA A 25 -10.87 -2.80 1.36
CA ALA A 25 -9.79 -3.67 0.90
C ALA A 25 -10.19 -4.15 -0.49
N VAL A 26 -9.86 -3.36 -1.52
CA VAL A 26 -9.98 -3.82 -2.91
C VAL A 26 -8.90 -4.89 -3.10
N LYS A 27 -9.33 -6.14 -3.03
CA LYS A 27 -8.54 -7.32 -3.37
C LYS A 27 -8.21 -7.23 -4.88
N GLY A 28 -6.96 -6.94 -5.22
CA GLY A 28 -6.46 -7.16 -6.57
C GLY A 28 -6.59 -8.66 -6.90
N GLY A 29 -7.12 -9.00 -8.06
CA GLY A 29 -7.23 -10.40 -8.48
C GLY A 29 -5.85 -10.98 -8.83
N GLY A 30 -5.51 -12.15 -8.27
CA GLY A 30 -4.25 -12.87 -8.47
C GLY A 30 -3.37 -12.94 -7.21
N ASP A 31 -2.18 -13.55 -7.31
CA ASP A 31 -1.13 -13.58 -6.26
C ASP A 31 -0.50 -12.19 -5.99
N ALA A 32 -1.20 -11.13 -6.40
CA ALA A 32 -0.84 -9.75 -6.17
C ALA A 32 -0.98 -9.41 -4.68
N ARG A 33 0.15 -9.12 -4.03
CA ARG A 33 0.25 -8.57 -2.67
C ARG A 33 -0.09 -7.09 -2.64
N ILE A 34 -0.11 -6.41 -3.80
CA ILE A 34 -0.55 -5.02 -3.92
C ILE A 34 -2.08 -4.91 -3.77
N ILE A 35 -2.52 -3.91 -3.01
CA ILE A 35 -3.93 -3.66 -2.72
C ILE A 35 -4.38 -2.47 -3.58
N GLY A 36 -5.67 -2.43 -3.94
CA GLY A 36 -6.24 -1.24 -4.57
C GLY A 36 -6.18 -0.01 -3.64
N CYS A 37 -6.31 1.17 -4.25
CA CYS A 37 -6.25 2.42 -3.51
C CYS A 37 -7.42 2.59 -2.53
N PRO A 38 -7.19 3.11 -1.32
CA PRO A 38 -8.26 3.64 -0.48
C PRO A 38 -8.93 4.85 -1.18
N PRO A 39 -10.12 5.27 -0.73
CA PRO A 39 -10.78 6.47 -1.23
C PRO A 39 -10.03 7.73 -0.75
N SER A 40 -8.91 8.02 -1.40
CA SER A 40 -8.06 9.18 -1.18
C SER A 40 -7.77 9.83 -2.54
N PRO A 41 -7.92 11.16 -2.68
CA PRO A 41 -7.83 11.82 -3.97
C PRO A 41 -6.43 11.75 -4.62
N ASN A 42 -5.40 11.43 -3.84
CA ASN A 42 -4.01 11.40 -4.31
C ASN A 42 -3.48 9.98 -4.54
N CYS A 43 -4.27 8.93 -4.30
CA CYS A 43 -3.80 7.55 -4.44
C CYS A 43 -4.02 7.05 -5.87
N VAL A 44 -3.01 6.42 -6.46
CA VAL A 44 -3.14 5.71 -7.74
C VAL A 44 -2.61 4.28 -7.65
N SER A 45 -3.21 3.35 -8.39
CA SER A 45 -2.81 1.94 -8.39
C SER A 45 -3.19 1.24 -9.69
N THR A 46 -2.33 0.35 -10.16
CA THR A 46 -2.57 -0.51 -11.33
C THR A 46 -3.66 -1.54 -11.11
N VAL A 47 -3.96 -1.89 -9.85
CA VAL A 47 -5.07 -2.79 -9.49
C VAL A 47 -6.32 -2.05 -9.01
N SER A 48 -6.38 -0.72 -9.21
CA SER A 48 -7.59 0.07 -8.95
C SER A 48 -8.71 -0.30 -9.92
N LEU A 49 -9.94 -0.42 -9.42
CA LEU A 49 -11.14 -0.58 -10.23
C LEU A 49 -11.76 0.77 -10.66
N ASP A 50 -11.37 1.86 -10.00
CA ASP A 50 -11.77 3.20 -10.35
C ASP A 50 -10.81 3.77 -11.40
N GLU A 51 -11.34 4.09 -12.57
CA GLU A 51 -10.59 4.65 -13.71
C GLU A 51 -9.85 5.94 -13.33
N ALA A 52 -10.40 6.76 -12.43
CA ALA A 52 -9.78 8.02 -12.01
C ALA A 52 -8.48 7.82 -11.21
N HIS A 53 -8.35 6.67 -10.55
CA HIS A 53 -7.20 6.32 -9.71
C HIS A 53 -6.37 5.17 -10.33
N TRP A 54 -6.73 4.70 -11.53
CA TRP A 54 -6.00 3.65 -12.22
C TRP A 54 -4.81 4.22 -13.00
N ILE A 55 -3.70 3.48 -12.98
CA ILE A 55 -2.51 3.77 -13.79
C ILE A 55 -1.96 2.50 -14.42
N ALA A 56 -1.40 2.62 -15.62
CA ALA A 56 -0.74 1.50 -16.29
C ALA A 56 0.49 1.00 -15.49
N SER A 57 0.76 -0.30 -15.58
CA SER A 57 1.98 -0.91 -15.03
C SER A 57 3.24 -0.25 -15.60
N LEU A 58 4.30 -0.19 -14.81
CA LEU A 58 5.59 0.32 -15.26
C LEU A 58 6.26 -0.70 -16.20
N PRO A 59 6.45 -0.39 -17.49
CA PRO A 59 7.07 -1.32 -18.41
C PRO A 59 8.60 -1.38 -18.19
N PHE A 60 9.18 -2.56 -18.36
CA PHE A 60 10.63 -2.77 -18.34
C PHE A 60 11.07 -3.66 -19.50
N GLY A 61 12.25 -3.40 -20.05
CA GLY A 61 12.80 -4.10 -21.23
C GLY A 61 13.87 -5.14 -20.91
N VAL A 62 14.05 -5.46 -19.63
CA VAL A 62 15.06 -6.39 -19.10
C VAL A 62 14.37 -7.57 -18.43
N SER A 63 15.14 -8.53 -17.89
CA SER A 63 14.53 -9.61 -17.11
C SER A 63 13.83 -9.06 -15.86
N PRO A 64 12.76 -9.70 -15.35
CA PRO A 64 12.04 -9.21 -14.17
C PRO A 64 12.95 -9.04 -12.94
N ASN A 65 13.92 -9.93 -12.76
CA ASN A 65 14.91 -9.84 -11.69
C ASN A 65 15.85 -8.63 -11.87
N GLU A 66 16.33 -8.38 -13.09
CA GLU A 66 17.15 -7.18 -13.37
C GLU A 66 16.37 -5.89 -13.16
N ALA A 67 15.10 -5.84 -13.58
CA ALA A 67 14.22 -4.69 -13.36
C ALA A 67 14.01 -4.43 -11.86
N PHE A 68 13.77 -5.51 -11.10
CA PHE A 68 13.60 -5.45 -9.65
C PHE A 68 14.84 -4.94 -8.93
N ASP A 69 16.01 -5.49 -9.25
CA ASP A 69 17.29 -5.07 -8.67
C ASP A 69 17.60 -3.62 -9.02
N CYS A 70 17.32 -3.21 -10.26
CA CYS A 70 17.49 -1.82 -10.71
C CYS A 70 16.59 -0.88 -9.90
N LEU A 71 15.31 -1.20 -9.74
CA LEU A 71 14.36 -0.43 -8.95
C LEU A 71 14.81 -0.32 -7.48
N LEU A 72 15.23 -1.43 -6.88
CA LEU A 72 15.73 -1.46 -5.51
C LEU A 72 16.97 -0.56 -5.35
N GLN A 73 17.88 -0.58 -6.32
CA GLN A 73 19.04 0.31 -6.33
C GLN A 73 18.61 1.78 -6.44
N ILE A 74 17.66 2.12 -7.32
CA ILE A 74 17.15 3.49 -7.46
C ILE A 74 16.58 3.98 -6.13
N LEU A 75 15.70 3.19 -5.49
CA LEU A 75 15.08 3.54 -4.20
C LEU A 75 16.12 3.76 -3.10
N ARG A 76 17.20 2.98 -3.07
CA ARG A 76 18.32 3.15 -2.11
C ARG A 76 19.10 4.45 -2.32
N HIS A 77 19.19 4.95 -3.55
CA HIS A 77 19.88 6.20 -3.88
C HIS A 77 18.98 7.44 -3.78
N MET A 78 17.66 7.25 -3.73
CA MET A 78 16.71 8.34 -3.55
C MET A 78 16.78 8.91 -2.13
N LYS A 79 16.82 10.25 -2.04
CA LYS A 79 16.87 10.94 -0.74
C LYS A 79 15.52 10.82 -0.03
N ARG A 80 15.58 10.54 1.28
CA ARG A 80 14.41 10.44 2.17
C ARG A 80 13.45 9.30 1.80
N THR A 81 14.02 8.24 1.25
CA THR A 81 13.33 6.96 1.05
C THR A 81 13.69 6.03 2.21
N THR A 82 12.68 5.42 2.81
CA THR A 82 12.82 4.36 3.81
C THR A 82 12.23 3.08 3.21
N ILE A 83 13.08 2.09 2.97
CA ILE A 83 12.62 0.77 2.51
C ILE A 83 12.18 -0.02 3.75
N MET A 84 10.89 -0.34 3.82
CA MET A 84 10.28 -1.06 4.94
C MET A 84 10.36 -2.57 4.73
N VAL A 85 10.11 -3.02 3.50
CA VAL A 85 10.18 -4.44 3.09
C VAL A 85 10.84 -4.53 1.71
N ALA A 86 11.77 -5.46 1.55
CA ALA A 86 12.36 -5.83 0.27
C ALA A 86 12.55 -7.35 0.23
N GLU A 87 11.63 -8.03 -0.44
CA GLU A 87 11.63 -9.48 -0.66
C GLU A 87 11.71 -9.75 -2.16
N GLU A 88 11.95 -11.01 -2.56
CA GLU A 88 11.99 -11.36 -3.99
C GLU A 88 10.69 -10.97 -4.70
N GLY A 89 10.81 -10.07 -5.69
CA GLY A 89 9.69 -9.56 -6.48
C GLY A 89 8.73 -8.61 -5.74
N PHE A 90 9.06 -8.15 -4.52
CA PHE A 90 8.19 -7.24 -3.75
C PHE A 90 8.97 -6.18 -2.95
N ILE A 91 8.57 -4.92 -3.08
CA ILE A 91 9.13 -3.79 -2.32
C ILE A 91 8.01 -2.95 -1.72
N HIS A 92 8.12 -2.61 -0.44
CA HIS A 92 7.33 -1.58 0.22
C HIS A 92 8.26 -0.51 0.79
N ALA A 93 8.03 0.75 0.45
CA ALA A 93 8.85 1.87 0.89
C ALA A 93 8.02 3.14 1.14
N GLU A 94 8.55 4.02 1.98
CA GLU A 94 8.03 5.37 2.19
C GLU A 94 8.99 6.40 1.60
N VAL A 95 8.48 7.37 0.85
CA VAL A 95 9.26 8.50 0.33
C VAL A 95 8.76 9.80 0.96
N ARG A 96 9.66 10.62 1.50
CA ARG A 96 9.28 11.86 2.19
C ARG A 96 9.67 13.10 1.40
N THR A 97 8.75 14.06 1.33
CA THR A 97 8.99 15.38 0.72
C THR A 97 9.64 16.34 1.74
N LEU A 98 10.09 17.52 1.28
CA LEU A 98 10.62 18.56 2.19
C LEU A 98 9.57 19.12 3.16
N LEU A 99 8.30 19.12 2.74
CA LEU A 99 7.21 19.69 3.52
C LEU A 99 6.58 18.69 4.49
N GLY A 100 7.13 17.48 4.58
CA GLY A 100 6.68 16.44 5.51
C GLY A 100 5.60 15.49 4.98
N PHE A 101 5.16 15.65 3.73
CA PHE A 101 4.29 14.65 3.09
C PHE A 101 5.05 13.34 2.89
N VAL A 102 4.41 12.24 3.25
CA VAL A 102 4.90 10.87 3.08
C VAL A 102 4.11 10.23 1.96
N ASP A 103 4.82 9.74 0.95
CA ASP A 103 4.28 8.94 -0.14
C ASP A 103 4.57 7.46 0.18
N ASP A 104 3.53 6.64 0.17
CA ASP A 104 3.62 5.20 0.44
C ASP A 104 3.60 4.46 -0.90
N VAL A 105 4.69 3.78 -1.22
CA VAL A 105 4.88 3.12 -2.51
C VAL A 105 5.09 1.63 -2.33
N THR A 106 4.34 0.85 -3.10
CA THR A 106 4.47 -0.62 -3.13
C THR A 106 4.64 -1.08 -4.58
N PHE A 107 5.65 -1.91 -4.80
CA PHE A 107 5.97 -2.48 -6.11
C PHE A 107 5.94 -4.00 -6.02
N GLN A 108 5.37 -4.63 -7.04
CA GLN A 108 5.41 -6.07 -7.23
C GLN A 108 5.76 -6.36 -8.68
N VAL A 109 6.65 -7.33 -8.88
CA VAL A 109 6.93 -7.87 -10.20
C VAL A 109 5.76 -8.73 -10.63
N ASP A 110 5.14 -8.35 -11.75
CA ASP A 110 4.15 -9.17 -12.43
C ASP A 110 4.87 -10.11 -13.42
N SER A 111 4.46 -11.37 -13.44
CA SER A 111 5.11 -12.48 -14.15
C SER A 111 4.57 -12.70 -15.55
#